data_AF-A0A094HGJ4-F1
#
_entry.id   AF-A0A094HGJ4-F1
#
_cell.length_a   1.000
_cell.length_b   1.000
_cell.length_c   1.000
_cell.angle_alpha   90.00
_cell.angle_beta   90.00
_cell.angle_gamma   90.00
#
_symmetry.space_group_name_H-M   'P 1'
#
loop_
_entity.id
_entity.type
_entity.pdbx_description
1 polymer ?
#
loop_
_entity_poly.entity_id
_entity_poly.type
_entity_poly.pdbx_seq_one_letter_code
_entity_poly.pdbx_strand_id
1 'polypeptide(L)'
;MDRQVPFYRDDIVQSPYNERSYPPHYPEELIARLHASHPLILPAMAGPNLEVFKFGMYIMFPIGIMFYYGHNLDKRFQVPDFWPKPEQTHKIPFERDEIKSELDRLRAKRLYLREQRLKREQALNQNQE
;
A
#
# COMPACT_ATOMS: atom_id res chain seq x y z
N MET A 1 -9.70 -36.82 -62.64
CA MET A 1 -9.35 -37.29 -61.28
C MET A 1 -10.62 -37.18 -60.44
N ASP A 2 -11.57 -38.09 -60.69
CA ASP A 2 -12.82 -38.18 -59.94
C ASP A 2 -12.71 -39.39 -59.02
N ARG A 3 -12.55 -39.12 -57.72
CA ARG A 3 -12.53 -40.18 -56.70
C ARG A 3 -13.95 -40.35 -56.19
N GLN A 4 -14.65 -41.36 -56.72
CA GLN A 4 -15.92 -41.85 -56.19
C GLN A 4 -15.71 -42.30 -54.73
N VAL A 5 -16.52 -41.77 -53.82
CA VAL A 5 -16.64 -42.25 -52.43
C VAL A 5 -17.95 -43.02 -52.28
N PRO A 6 -17.97 -44.09 -51.46
CA PRO A 6 -18.92 -45.17 -51.63
C PRO A 6 -20.26 -44.89 -50.94
N PHE A 7 -21.27 -45.46 -51.57
CA PHE A 7 -22.65 -45.67 -51.17
C PHE A 7 -22.81 -46.00 -49.66
N TYR A 8 -23.46 -45.11 -48.90
CA TYR A 8 -24.01 -45.41 -47.58
C TYR A 8 -25.53 -45.27 -47.66
N ARG A 9 -26.24 -46.35 -47.29
CA ARG A 9 -27.67 -46.58 -47.45
C ARG A 9 -28.57 -45.58 -46.71
N ASP A 10 -29.77 -45.43 -47.25
CA ASP A 10 -30.91 -44.62 -46.82
C ASP A 10 -31.52 -45.04 -45.46
N ASP A 11 -30.81 -44.77 -44.37
CA ASP A 11 -31.28 -45.08 -43.02
C ASP A 11 -31.00 -43.90 -42.06
N ILE A 12 -31.42 -42.68 -42.40
CA ILE A 12 -31.39 -41.56 -41.46
C ILE A 12 -32.77 -40.91 -41.37
N VAL A 13 -33.40 -41.22 -40.23
CA VAL A 13 -34.59 -40.61 -39.65
C VAL A 13 -34.60 -39.10 -39.94
N GLN A 14 -35.64 -38.64 -40.65
CA GLN A 14 -35.94 -37.22 -40.79
C GLN A 14 -36.01 -36.60 -39.40
N SER A 15 -35.10 -35.69 -39.10
CA SER A 15 -35.19 -34.85 -37.92
C SER A 15 -36.46 -34.00 -38.04
N PRO A 16 -37.40 -34.05 -37.08
CA PRO A 16 -38.75 -33.48 -37.22
C PRO A 16 -38.79 -31.96 -36.97
N TYR A 17 -37.65 -31.31 -36.76
CA TYR A 17 -37.61 -29.89 -36.42
C TYR A 17 -37.77 -29.02 -37.68
N ASN A 18 -39.02 -28.89 -38.10
CA ASN A 18 -39.51 -27.91 -39.06
C ASN A 18 -39.43 -26.50 -38.43
N GLU A 19 -38.74 -25.57 -39.10
CA GLU A 19 -38.48 -24.17 -38.67
C GLU A 19 -39.74 -23.29 -38.50
N ARG A 20 -40.96 -23.85 -38.56
CA ARG A 20 -42.23 -23.13 -38.35
C ARG A 20 -42.92 -23.40 -37.01
N SER A 21 -42.22 -23.96 -36.04
CA SER A 21 -42.76 -24.15 -34.70
C SER A 21 -42.07 -23.22 -33.71
N TYR A 22 -42.64 -22.03 -33.50
CA TYR A 22 -42.41 -21.29 -32.27
C TYR A 22 -42.72 -22.21 -31.07
N PRO A 23 -41.99 -22.10 -29.95
CA PRO A 23 -42.18 -22.99 -28.81
C PRO A 23 -43.63 -22.95 -28.32
N PRO A 24 -44.17 -24.05 -27.77
CA PRO A 24 -45.52 -24.05 -27.24
C PRO A 24 -45.64 -22.93 -26.20
N HIS A 25 -46.66 -22.09 -26.33
CA HIS A 25 -47.01 -21.13 -25.29
C HIS A 25 -47.20 -21.91 -24.01
N TYR A 26 -46.25 -21.79 -23.09
CA TYR A 26 -46.39 -22.42 -21.78
C TYR A 26 -47.68 -21.86 -21.16
N PRO A 27 -48.58 -22.72 -20.64
CA PRO A 27 -49.73 -22.21 -19.92
C PRO A 27 -49.21 -21.33 -18.79
N GLU A 28 -49.79 -20.14 -18.59
CA GLU A 28 -49.27 -19.15 -17.63
C GLU A 28 -49.09 -19.73 -16.22
N GLU A 29 -49.88 -20.75 -15.91
CA GLU A 29 -49.78 -21.51 -14.65
C GLU A 29 -48.45 -22.24 -14.46
N LEU A 30 -47.83 -22.73 -15.53
CA LEU A 30 -46.54 -23.43 -15.47
C LEU A 30 -45.37 -22.45 -15.30
N ILE A 31 -45.47 -21.28 -15.93
CA ILE A 31 -44.53 -20.17 -15.73
C ILE A 31 -44.64 -19.65 -14.30
N ALA A 32 -45.87 -19.48 -13.79
CA ALA A 32 -46.13 -19.08 -12.42
C ALA A 32 -45.61 -20.12 -11.40
N ARG A 33 -45.76 -21.42 -11.69
CA ARG A 33 -45.23 -22.51 -10.84
C ARG A 33 -43.70 -22.61 -10.87
N LEU A 34 -43.05 -22.30 -11.99
CA LEU A 34 -41.59 -22.25 -12.09
C LEU A 34 -40.99 -21.09 -11.29
N HIS A 35 -41.68 -19.94 -11.28
CA HIS A 35 -41.35 -18.79 -10.43
C HIS A 35 -41.66 -19.05 -8.94
N ALA A 36 -42.63 -19.91 -8.62
CA ALA A 36 -42.96 -20.26 -7.24
C ALA A 36 -41.98 -21.26 -6.59
N SER A 37 -41.15 -21.97 -7.36
CA SER A 37 -40.31 -23.07 -6.87
C SER A 37 -38.82 -22.74 -6.67
N HIS A 38 -38.39 -21.49 -6.86
CA HIS A 38 -36.98 -21.09 -6.72
C HIS A 38 -36.77 -20.02 -5.62
N PRO A 39 -36.61 -20.41 -4.34
CA PRO A 39 -36.27 -19.48 -3.27
C PRO A 39 -34.75 -19.26 -3.16
N LEU A 40 -34.03 -19.08 -4.28
CA LEU A 40 -32.56 -18.96 -4.27
C LEU A 40 -31.97 -17.86 -5.15
N ILE A 41 -32.76 -16.88 -5.60
CA ILE A 41 -32.19 -15.61 -6.08
C ILE A 41 -33.06 -14.45 -5.57
N LEU A 42 -32.80 -14.04 -4.32
CA LEU A 42 -33.25 -12.77 -3.77
C LEU A 42 -32.04 -11.81 -3.73
N PRO A 43 -31.98 -10.70 -4.48
CA PRO A 43 -31.25 -9.54 -4.01
C PRO A 43 -32.19 -8.75 -3.08
N ALA A 44 -32.72 -9.41 -2.05
CA ALA A 44 -33.72 -8.81 -1.17
C ALA A 44 -33.22 -8.77 0.27
N MET A 45 -32.01 -8.25 0.50
CA MET A 45 -31.49 -7.99 1.86
C MET A 45 -30.60 -6.74 1.92
N ALA A 46 -30.94 -5.68 1.19
CA ALA A 46 -30.22 -4.40 1.26
C ALA A 46 -31.18 -3.20 1.24
N GLY A 47 -32.20 -3.25 2.11
CA GLY A 47 -33.04 -2.09 2.39
C GLY A 47 -32.32 -1.01 3.21
N PRO A 48 -33.00 0.09 3.58
CA PRO A 48 -32.40 1.23 4.30
C PRO A 48 -31.70 0.84 5.62
N ASN A 49 -32.09 -0.26 6.26
CA ASN A 49 -31.41 -0.78 7.45
C ASN A 49 -29.94 -1.15 7.20
N LEU A 50 -29.61 -1.65 6.00
CA LEU A 50 -28.24 -1.95 5.62
C LEU A 50 -27.44 -0.68 5.36
N GLU A 51 -28.09 0.39 4.89
CA GLU A 51 -27.46 1.71 4.77
C GLU A 51 -27.16 2.29 6.13
N VAL A 52 -28.09 2.27 7.08
CA VAL A 52 -27.87 2.73 8.46
C VAL A 52 -26.72 1.98 9.14
N PHE A 53 -26.59 0.67 8.91
CA PHE A 53 -25.45 -0.10 9.41
C PHE A 53 -24.12 0.35 8.78
N LYS A 54 -24.07 0.54 7.45
CA LYS A 54 -22.88 1.05 6.74
C LYS A 54 -22.50 2.45 7.24
N PHE A 55 -23.48 3.35 7.39
CA PHE A 55 -23.29 4.68 7.95
C PHE A 55 -22.77 4.63 9.39
N GLY A 56 -23.36 3.79 10.23
CA GLY A 56 -22.92 3.56 11.61
C GLY A 56 -21.47 3.07 11.66
N MET A 57 -21.10 2.11 10.82
CA MET A 57 -19.72 1.62 10.72
C MET A 57 -18.76 2.72 10.25
N TYR A 58 -19.12 3.50 9.23
CA TYR A 58 -18.27 4.59 8.74
C TYR A 58 -18.09 5.73 9.75
N ILE A 59 -19.01 5.91 10.69
CA ILE A 59 -18.87 6.89 11.78
C ILE A 59 -18.12 6.27 12.97
N MET A 60 -18.47 5.06 13.38
CA MET A 60 -17.90 4.39 14.55
C MET A 60 -16.47 3.91 14.33
N PHE A 61 -16.10 3.50 13.12
CA PHE A 61 -14.74 3.06 12.79
C PHE A 61 -13.70 4.18 12.97
N PRO A 62 -13.82 5.37 12.34
CA PRO A 62 -12.86 6.45 12.55
C PRO A 62 -12.92 7.02 13.97
N ILE A 63 -14.11 7.13 14.58
CA ILE A 63 -14.24 7.61 15.97
C ILE A 63 -13.61 6.63 16.95
N GLY A 64 -13.80 5.32 16.78
CA GLY A 64 -13.22 4.30 17.65
C GLY A 64 -11.70 4.22 17.53
N ILE A 65 -11.16 4.29 16.31
CA ILE A 65 -9.71 4.37 16.07
C ILE A 65 -9.14 5.66 16.68
N MET A 66 -9.80 6.80 16.47
CA MET A 66 -9.40 8.07 17.07
C MET A 66 -9.54 8.07 18.59
N PHE A 67 -10.52 7.40 19.17
CA PHE A 67 -10.62 7.29 20.62
C PHE A 67 -9.46 6.45 21.14
N TYR A 68 -9.28 5.22 20.64
CA TYR A 68 -8.26 4.31 21.13
C TYR A 68 -6.82 4.85 20.97
N TYR A 69 -6.50 5.45 19.83
CA TYR A 69 -5.16 5.99 19.57
C TYR A 69 -5.03 7.46 19.98
N GLY A 70 -6.06 8.29 19.81
CA GLY A 70 -5.97 9.75 19.95
C GLY A 70 -5.83 10.26 21.37
N HIS A 71 -6.34 9.55 22.39
CA HIS A 71 -6.21 10.01 23.78
C HIS A 71 -4.87 9.65 24.45
N ASN A 72 -4.04 8.81 23.83
CA ASN A 72 -2.78 8.30 24.41
C ASN A 72 -1.61 8.34 23.42
N LEU A 73 -1.61 9.28 22.47
CA LEU A 73 -0.53 9.42 21.49
C LEU A 73 0.81 9.71 22.17
N ASP A 74 0.82 10.63 23.14
CA ASP A 74 2.04 11.08 23.80
C ASP A 74 2.76 9.92 24.50
N LYS A 75 2.06 9.13 25.31
CA LYS A 75 2.66 7.97 26.01
C LYS A 75 3.06 6.81 25.09
N ARG A 76 2.43 6.65 23.92
CA ARG A 76 2.70 5.52 23.01
C ARG A 76 3.75 5.85 21.94
N PHE A 77 3.90 7.12 21.58
CA PHE A 77 4.82 7.58 20.52
C PHE A 77 5.96 8.47 21.05
N GLN A 78 6.01 8.78 22.34
CA GLN A 78 7.17 9.45 22.91
C GLN A 78 8.38 8.53 22.82
N VAL A 79 9.42 9.01 22.14
CA VAL A 79 10.74 8.39 22.14
C VAL A 79 11.46 8.87 23.41
N PRO A 80 11.67 8.02 24.43
CA PRO A 80 12.48 8.40 25.58
C PRO A 80 13.90 8.69 25.11
N ASP A 81 14.52 9.73 25.66
CA ASP A 81 15.88 10.17 25.30
C ASP A 81 16.06 10.58 23.81
N PHE A 82 15.00 11.10 23.15
CA PHE A 82 15.11 11.61 21.77
C PHE A 82 16.21 12.68 21.60
N TRP A 83 16.35 13.57 22.59
CA TRP A 83 17.40 14.58 22.59
C TRP A 83 18.63 14.06 23.36
N PRO A 84 19.85 14.17 22.79
CA PRO A 84 21.07 13.85 23.53
C PRO A 84 21.11 14.67 24.82
N LYS A 85 21.41 13.99 25.93
CA LYS A 85 21.41 14.61 27.26
C LYS A 85 22.37 15.81 27.24
N PRO A 86 22.12 16.88 28.01
CA PRO A 86 23.00 18.05 28.05
C PRO A 86 24.43 17.71 28.49
N GLU A 87 24.62 16.57 29.15
CA GLU A 87 25.92 16.00 29.53
C GLU A 87 26.70 15.41 28.33
N GLN A 88 25.98 14.94 27.31
CA GLN A 88 26.55 14.39 26.06
C GLN A 88 26.73 15.45 24.98
N THR A 89 26.18 16.65 25.19
CA THR A 89 26.34 17.78 24.28
C THR A 89 27.62 18.54 24.63
N HIS A 90 28.42 18.85 23.62
CA HIS A 90 29.62 19.68 23.81
C HIS A 90 29.20 21.05 24.35
N LYS A 91 29.54 21.35 25.60
CA LYS A 91 29.26 22.65 26.21
C LYS A 91 30.10 23.69 25.50
N ILE A 92 29.45 24.61 24.81
CA ILE A 92 30.12 25.76 24.20
C ILE A 92 30.62 26.63 25.34
N PRO A 93 31.90 27.05 25.36
CA PRO A 93 32.40 27.95 26.39
C PRO A 93 31.66 29.28 26.30
N PHE A 94 31.03 29.70 27.40
CA PHE A 94 30.26 30.95 27.48
C PHE A 94 31.09 32.11 28.03
N GLU A 95 32.15 31.82 28.80
CA GLU A 95 33.03 32.82 29.40
C GLU A 95 34.08 33.33 28.41
N ARG A 96 34.37 34.64 28.44
CA ARG A 96 35.25 35.28 27.45
C ARG A 96 36.68 34.72 27.44
N ASP A 97 37.19 34.33 28.60
CA ASP A 97 38.56 33.82 28.72
C ASP A 97 38.66 32.35 28.27
N GLU A 98 37.63 31.54 28.54
CA GLU A 98 37.52 30.18 28.00
C GLU A 98 37.44 30.20 26.47
N ILE A 99 36.63 31.11 25.91
CA ILE A 99 36.51 31.29 24.46
C ILE A 99 37.87 31.61 23.83
N LYS A 100 38.65 32.53 24.42
CA LYS A 100 39.99 32.87 23.90
C LYS A 100 40.92 31.67 23.91
N SER A 101 40.94 30.92 25.02
CA SER A 101 41.82 29.75 25.17
C SER A 101 41.50 28.66 24.14
N GLU A 102 40.21 28.38 23.89
CA GLU A 102 39.79 27.39 22.89
C GLU A 102 40.08 27.91 21.46
N LEU A 103 39.94 29.21 21.22
CA LEU A 103 40.23 29.84 19.93
C LEU A 103 41.72 29.81 19.60
N ASP A 104 42.59 30.01 20.58
CA ASP A 104 44.04 29.88 20.43
C ASP A 104 44.46 28.41 20.23
N ARG A 105 43.82 27.46 20.94
CA ARG A 105 43.99 26.02 20.68
C ARG A 105 43.62 25.66 19.24
N LEU A 106 42.50 26.18 18.74
CA LEU A 106 42.04 25.94 17.37
C LEU A 106 42.97 26.58 16.33
N ARG A 107 43.51 27.77 16.60
CA ARG A 107 44.53 28.41 15.73
C ARG A 107 45.80 27.57 15.65
N ALA A 108 46.33 27.12 16.79
CA ALA A 108 47.52 26.26 16.84
C ALA A 108 47.30 24.96 16.06
N LYS A 109 46.14 24.31 16.24
CA LYS A 109 45.77 23.10 15.48
C LYS A 109 45.73 23.36 13.98
N ARG A 110 45.17 24.49 13.54
CA ARG A 110 45.12 24.86 12.11
C ARG A 110 46.52 25.06 11.52
N LEU A 111 47.40 25.78 12.23
CA LEU A 111 48.77 26.02 11.76
C LEU A 111 49.56 24.70 11.66
N TYR A 112 49.46 23.84 12.67
CA TYR A 112 50.11 22.52 12.67
C TYR A 112 49.65 21.63 11.49
N LEU A 113 48.33 21.56 11.23
CA LEU A 113 47.80 20.80 10.10
C LEU A 113 48.24 21.38 8.75
N ARG A 114 48.35 22.71 8.65
CA ARG A 114 48.85 23.38 7.45
C ARG A 114 50.32 23.06 7.20
N GLU A 115 51.16 23.11 8.23
CA GLU A 115 52.57 22.74 8.13
C GLU A 115 52.75 21.28 7.72
N GLN A 116 51.97 20.36 8.31
CA GLN A 116 51.99 18.96 7.92
C GLN A 116 51.62 18.75 6.46
N ARG A 117 50.61 19.49 5.95
CA ARG A 117 50.22 19.43 4.55
C ARG A 117 51.36 19.90 3.64
N LEU A 118 51.95 21.06 3.96
CA LEU A 118 53.04 21.63 3.17
C LEU A 118 54.27 20.71 3.15
N LYS A 119 54.62 20.11 4.29
CA LYS A 119 55.73 19.13 4.38
C LYS A 119 55.46 17.89 3.52
N ARG A 120 54.22 17.39 3.50
CA ARG A 120 53.82 16.27 2.64
C ARG A 120 53.88 16.64 1.16
N GLU A 121 53.40 17.82 0.78
CA GLU A 121 53.48 18.32 -0.60
C GLU A 121 54.94 18.48 -1.05
N GLN A 122 55.81 19.02 -0.18
CA GLN A 122 57.25 19.14 -0.46
C GLN A 122 57.93 17.78 -0.63
N ALA A 123 57.66 16.82 0.26
CA ALA A 123 58.23 15.48 0.17
C ALA A 123 57.75 14.72 -1.09
N LEU A 124 56.51 14.94 -1.52
CA LEU A 124 55.99 14.35 -2.77
C LEU A 124 56.66 14.97 -4.00
N ASN A 125 56.86 16.29 -4.01
CA ASN A 125 57.54 16.97 -5.13
C ASN A 125 59.03 16.57 -5.22
N GLN A 126 59.73 16.39 -4.09
CA GLN A 126 61.13 15.94 -4.08
C GLN A 126 61.34 14.50 -4.58
N ASN A 127 60.31 13.64 -4.48
CA ASN A 127 60.39 12.28 -4.99
C ASN A 127 60.03 12.16 -6.48
N GLN A 128 59.61 13.25 -7.13
CA GLN A 128 59.25 13.31 -8.56
C GLN A 128 60.33 13.92 -9.45
N GLU A 129 61.38 14.52 -8.86
CA GLU A 129 62.62 14.96 -9.52
C GLU A 129 63.71 13.89 -9.39
#